data_AF-A0A252ADF0-F1
#
_entry.id   AF-A0A252ADF0-F1
#
_cell.length_a   1.000
_cell.length_b   1.000
_cell.length_c   1.000
_cell.angle_alpha   90.00
_cell.angle_beta   90.00
_cell.angle_gamma   90.00
#
_symmetry.space_group_name_H-M   'P 1'
#
loop_
_entity.id
_entity.type
_entity.pdbx_description
1 polymer ?
#
loop_
_entity_poly.entity_id
_entity_poly.type
_entity_poly.pdbx_seq_one_letter_code
_entity_poly.pdbx_strand_id
1 'polypeptide(L)'
;MKTFLCLTTFGLFLPFATALADDSADLQDTLNSCYAGKRSCLVDLQGATKTLTRPLKINPDMVTIRNGTFECIMKSGTCFYVSQEGFPRAQQESIHRLENITLHGNKSIDGITMNYTDNQNHNINAEITLSSVSIQGFNRGLSFGDNVWGVDMFNVVIGNGNIGIYTQPGAYNAGERSTFVGGTIYNNAIAGIDEESCWEFDFEGTSFDFNTQQMILRGPTSFTGHIENSETEKPEIVLSALVGVPAGSLYMSPGSTITVDGWNAKNPKQPCYVETSLPYNNMKIPATLYGFGGTKGAVCGPGKVVTWDGQDFRKIATPL
;
A
#
# COMPACT_ATOMS: atom_id res chain seq x y z
N MET A 1 -80.47 0.28 5.52
CA MET A 1 -79.24 -0.41 5.98
C MET A 1 -78.63 -1.17 4.81
N LYS A 2 -77.54 -0.64 4.24
CA LYS A 2 -76.64 -1.38 3.34
C LYS A 2 -75.22 -0.95 3.72
N THR A 3 -74.50 -1.86 4.37
CA THR A 3 -73.10 -1.73 4.74
C THR A 3 -72.25 -2.05 3.51
N PHE A 4 -71.44 -1.09 3.06
CA PHE A 4 -70.38 -1.31 2.08
C PHE A 4 -69.07 -1.56 2.85
N LEU A 5 -68.52 -2.76 2.71
CA LEU A 5 -67.18 -3.11 3.18
C LEU A 5 -66.18 -2.63 2.13
N CYS A 6 -65.36 -1.64 2.46
CA CYS A 6 -64.25 -1.19 1.62
C CYS A 6 -63.02 -2.04 1.97
N LEU A 7 -62.62 -2.94 1.06
CA LEU A 7 -61.36 -3.66 1.16
C LEU A 7 -60.21 -2.69 0.88
N THR A 8 -59.45 -2.31 1.91
CA THR A 8 -58.17 -1.62 1.76
C THR A 8 -57.08 -2.64 1.46
N THR A 9 -56.60 -2.67 0.21
CA THR A 9 -55.37 -3.34 -0.19
C THR A 9 -54.17 -2.59 0.38
N PHE A 10 -53.59 -3.12 1.45
CA PHE A 10 -52.24 -2.74 1.89
C PHE A 10 -51.23 -3.24 0.86
N GLY A 11 -50.78 -2.35 -0.02
CA GLY A 11 -49.64 -2.60 -0.90
C GLY A 11 -48.36 -2.62 -0.06
N LEU A 12 -47.77 -3.80 0.11
CA LEU A 12 -46.40 -3.98 0.57
C LEU A 12 -45.45 -3.36 -0.47
N PHE A 13 -45.00 -2.13 -0.23
CA PHE A 13 -43.81 -1.59 -0.85
C PHE A 13 -42.59 -2.28 -0.23
N LEU A 14 -42.15 -3.37 -0.84
CA LEU A 14 -40.79 -3.87 -0.63
C LEU A 14 -39.85 -2.97 -1.44
N PRO A 15 -38.82 -2.36 -0.83
CA PRO A 15 -37.78 -1.69 -1.59
C PRO A 15 -37.03 -2.78 -2.36
N PHE A 16 -37.26 -2.85 -3.67
CA PHE A 16 -36.37 -3.60 -4.55
C PHE A 16 -35.02 -2.91 -4.51
N ALA A 17 -34.07 -3.47 -3.76
CA ALA A 17 -32.67 -3.14 -3.91
C ALA A 17 -32.30 -3.48 -5.36
N THR A 18 -32.18 -2.45 -6.20
CA THR A 18 -31.64 -2.60 -7.55
C THR A 18 -30.22 -3.11 -7.41
N ALA A 19 -29.97 -4.36 -7.80
CA ALA A 19 -28.62 -4.88 -7.90
C ALA A 19 -27.81 -3.95 -8.80
N LEU A 20 -26.66 -3.49 -8.33
CA LEU A 20 -25.72 -2.76 -9.18
C LEU A 20 -25.35 -3.66 -10.36
N ALA A 21 -25.36 -3.10 -11.57
CA ALA A 21 -24.99 -3.84 -12.77
C ALA A 21 -23.51 -4.26 -12.68
N ASP A 22 -23.20 -5.53 -12.95
CA ASP A 22 -21.82 -6.04 -12.99
C ASP A 22 -21.14 -5.59 -14.29
N ASP A 23 -20.14 -4.71 -14.20
CA ASP A 23 -19.35 -4.21 -15.34
C ASP A 23 -18.16 -5.11 -15.67
N SER A 24 -17.89 -6.15 -14.87
CA SER A 24 -16.64 -6.89 -14.98
C SER A 24 -16.42 -7.57 -16.33
N ALA A 25 -17.45 -8.16 -16.95
CA ALA A 25 -17.32 -8.79 -18.27
C ALA A 25 -16.98 -7.75 -19.35
N ASP A 26 -17.79 -6.71 -19.46
CA ASP A 26 -17.65 -5.70 -20.51
C ASP A 26 -16.30 -4.96 -20.43
N LEU A 27 -15.85 -4.67 -19.21
CA LEU A 27 -14.52 -4.09 -18.99
C LEU A 27 -13.41 -5.06 -19.33
N GLN A 28 -13.52 -6.34 -18.91
CA GLN A 28 -12.51 -7.33 -19.27
C GLN A 28 -12.46 -7.55 -20.79
N ASP A 29 -13.57 -7.50 -21.51
CA ASP A 29 -13.61 -7.62 -22.97
C ASP A 29 -12.99 -6.39 -23.66
N THR A 30 -13.18 -5.20 -23.10
CA THR A 30 -12.49 -3.98 -23.54
C THR A 30 -10.97 -4.13 -23.38
N LEU A 31 -10.53 -4.63 -22.22
CA LEU A 31 -9.12 -4.91 -21.94
C LEU A 31 -8.56 -6.01 -22.86
N ASN A 32 -9.30 -7.09 -23.08
CA ASN A 32 -8.91 -8.19 -23.97
C ASN A 32 -8.73 -7.70 -25.41
N SER A 33 -9.54 -6.73 -25.85
CA SER A 33 -9.39 -6.09 -27.16
C SER A 33 -8.09 -5.30 -27.25
N CYS A 34 -7.66 -4.65 -26.16
CA CYS A 34 -6.34 -4.03 -26.07
C CYS A 34 -5.22 -5.09 -26.17
N TYR A 35 -5.35 -6.21 -25.44
CA TYR A 35 -4.32 -7.26 -25.37
C TYR A 35 -4.13 -8.02 -26.68
N ALA A 36 -5.18 -8.11 -27.51
CA ALA A 36 -5.11 -8.67 -28.86
C ALA A 36 -4.37 -7.73 -29.84
N GLY A 37 -4.20 -6.45 -29.48
CA GLY A 37 -3.49 -5.46 -30.28
C GLY A 37 -1.98 -5.69 -30.30
N LYS A 38 -1.30 -5.07 -31.27
CA LYS A 38 0.18 -5.03 -31.35
C LYS A 38 0.78 -3.72 -30.80
N ARG A 39 -0.04 -2.86 -30.21
CA ARG A 39 0.33 -1.53 -29.70
C ARG A 39 -0.34 -1.30 -28.37
N SER A 40 0.31 -0.49 -27.53
CA SER A 40 -0.23 0.03 -26.29
C SER A 40 -1.64 0.63 -26.44
N CYS A 41 -2.45 0.45 -25.41
CA CYS A 41 -3.85 0.84 -25.35
C CYS A 41 -4.11 1.83 -24.21
N LEU A 42 -5.08 2.73 -24.41
CA LEU A 42 -5.58 3.63 -23.38
C LEU A 42 -7.06 3.36 -23.17
N VAL A 43 -7.44 3.03 -21.93
CA VAL A 43 -8.82 2.93 -21.49
C VAL A 43 -9.11 4.11 -20.56
N ASP A 44 -9.82 5.11 -21.09
CA ASP A 44 -10.26 6.28 -20.31
C ASP A 44 -11.72 6.10 -19.91
N LEU A 45 -11.96 6.00 -18.61
CA LEU A 45 -13.30 5.80 -18.04
C LEU A 45 -14.06 7.11 -17.84
N GLN A 46 -13.44 8.26 -18.10
CA GLN A 46 -14.09 9.58 -18.10
C GLN A 46 -14.86 9.91 -16.81
N GLY A 47 -14.34 9.44 -15.67
CA GLY A 47 -14.94 9.60 -14.35
C GLY A 47 -16.05 8.59 -14.04
N ALA A 48 -16.27 7.58 -14.88
CA ALA A 48 -17.30 6.58 -14.65
C ALA A 48 -17.00 5.72 -13.41
N THR A 49 -18.06 5.38 -12.68
CA THR A 49 -18.05 4.35 -11.64
C THR A 49 -18.40 2.99 -12.26
N LYS A 50 -17.64 1.96 -11.90
CA LYS A 50 -17.74 0.61 -12.42
C LYS A 50 -17.88 -0.39 -11.28
N THR A 51 -18.90 -1.25 -11.31
CA THR A 51 -19.07 -2.28 -10.28
C THR A 51 -18.44 -3.58 -10.73
N LEU A 52 -17.56 -4.15 -9.91
CA LEU A 52 -16.84 -5.37 -10.23
C LEU A 52 -17.24 -6.52 -9.29
N THR A 53 -17.77 -7.60 -9.87
CA THR A 53 -18.07 -8.84 -9.13
C THR A 53 -17.01 -9.93 -9.31
N ARG A 54 -15.99 -9.67 -10.13
CA ARG A 54 -14.82 -10.52 -10.37
C ARG A 54 -13.58 -9.65 -10.64
N PRO A 55 -12.37 -10.19 -10.44
CA PRO A 55 -11.13 -9.45 -10.69
C PRO A 55 -11.05 -8.95 -12.13
N LEU A 56 -10.47 -7.75 -12.31
CA LEU A 56 -9.96 -7.34 -13.62
C LEU A 56 -8.51 -7.79 -13.76
N LYS A 57 -8.23 -8.53 -14.84
CA LYS A 57 -6.88 -8.94 -15.19
C LYS A 57 -6.23 -7.89 -16.08
N ILE A 58 -5.15 -7.30 -15.58
CA ILE A 58 -4.44 -6.18 -16.18
C ILE A 58 -3.10 -6.67 -16.73
N ASN A 59 -2.90 -6.57 -18.03
CA ASN A 59 -1.58 -6.77 -18.64
C ASN A 59 -0.79 -5.46 -18.56
N PRO A 60 0.25 -5.38 -17.71
CA PRO A 60 1.01 -4.16 -17.52
C PRO A 60 1.78 -3.73 -18.76
N ASP A 61 2.09 -4.61 -19.72
CA ASP A 61 2.83 -4.28 -20.94
C ASP A 61 1.97 -3.58 -21.99
N MET A 62 0.64 -3.52 -21.79
CA MET A 62 -0.29 -3.23 -22.90
C MET A 62 -1.29 -2.12 -22.62
N VAL A 63 -1.62 -1.81 -21.37
CA VAL A 63 -2.77 -0.93 -21.10
C VAL A 63 -2.51 0.10 -20.01
N THR A 64 -2.85 1.35 -20.35
CA THR A 64 -3.08 2.40 -19.35
C THR A 64 -4.57 2.53 -19.09
N ILE A 65 -4.96 2.44 -17.82
CA ILE A 65 -6.35 2.64 -17.38
C ILE A 65 -6.41 3.93 -16.58
N ARG A 66 -7.33 4.83 -16.92
CA ARG A 66 -7.42 6.12 -16.23
C ARG A 66 -8.82 6.64 -15.95
N ASN A 67 -8.89 7.56 -14.99
CA ASN A 67 -10.05 8.38 -14.66
C ASN A 67 -11.31 7.53 -14.35
N GLY A 68 -11.24 6.64 -13.37
CA GLY A 68 -12.35 5.75 -13.04
C GLY A 68 -12.48 5.45 -11.54
N THR A 69 -13.70 5.15 -11.12
CA THR A 69 -13.98 4.62 -9.77
C THR A 69 -14.46 3.19 -9.89
N PHE A 70 -13.99 2.29 -9.03
CA PHE A 70 -14.36 0.88 -9.06
C PHE A 70 -14.90 0.43 -7.71
N GLU A 71 -16.12 -0.10 -7.73
CA GLU A 71 -16.80 -0.70 -6.59
C GLU A 71 -16.61 -2.23 -6.66
N CYS A 72 -15.63 -2.74 -5.92
CA CYS A 72 -15.23 -4.14 -5.93
C CYS A 72 -16.05 -4.91 -4.87
N ILE A 73 -17.14 -5.55 -5.29
CA ILE A 73 -18.13 -6.18 -4.40
C ILE A 73 -17.97 -7.71 -4.26
N MET A 74 -16.85 -8.23 -4.73
CA MET A 74 -16.44 -9.63 -4.57
C MET A 74 -16.31 -10.05 -3.10
N LYS A 75 -16.42 -11.35 -2.82
CA LYS A 75 -16.28 -11.91 -1.46
C LYS A 75 -14.89 -12.47 -1.14
N SER A 76 -14.07 -12.71 -2.14
CA SER A 76 -12.69 -13.22 -2.01
C SER A 76 -11.89 -12.91 -3.28
N GLY A 77 -10.57 -12.99 -3.20
CA GLY A 77 -9.65 -12.67 -4.31
C GLY A 77 -9.14 -11.24 -4.24
N THR A 78 -8.95 -10.62 -5.40
CA THR A 78 -8.39 -9.27 -5.56
C THR A 78 -9.20 -8.45 -6.55
N CYS A 79 -9.30 -7.13 -6.37
CA CYS A 79 -10.03 -6.31 -7.33
C CYS A 79 -9.29 -6.22 -8.67
N PHE A 80 -8.02 -5.79 -8.65
CA PHE A 80 -7.15 -5.76 -9.81
C PHE A 80 -6.03 -6.79 -9.67
N TYR A 81 -5.89 -7.65 -10.66
CA TYR A 81 -4.77 -8.59 -10.76
C TYR A 81 -3.86 -8.18 -11.92
N VAL A 82 -2.71 -7.59 -11.58
CA VAL A 82 -1.72 -7.16 -12.56
C VAL A 82 -0.74 -8.30 -12.80
N SER A 83 -0.73 -8.81 -14.02
CA SER A 83 0.07 -9.96 -14.42
C SER A 83 0.20 -10.06 -15.94
N GLN A 84 1.32 -10.59 -16.42
CA GLN A 84 1.51 -10.97 -17.82
C GLN A 84 0.98 -12.38 -18.13
N GLU A 85 0.54 -13.14 -17.13
CA GLU A 85 0.14 -14.53 -17.29
C GLU A 85 -0.90 -14.67 -18.42
N GLY A 86 -0.60 -15.52 -19.41
CA GLY A 86 -1.54 -15.82 -20.50
C GLY A 86 -1.67 -14.72 -21.56
N PHE A 87 -0.76 -13.74 -21.59
CA PHE A 87 -0.72 -12.70 -22.62
C PHE A 87 0.59 -12.75 -23.45
N PRO A 88 0.54 -12.37 -24.74
CA PRO A 88 1.75 -12.20 -25.53
C PRO A 88 2.55 -11.00 -25.01
N ARG A 89 3.86 -11.16 -24.79
CA ARG A 89 4.74 -10.04 -24.38
C ARG A 89 4.91 -9.06 -25.54
N ALA A 90 4.74 -7.77 -25.27
CA ALA A 90 5.20 -6.75 -26.20
C ALA A 90 6.72 -6.63 -26.06
N GLN A 91 7.50 -6.97 -27.09
CA GLN A 91 8.97 -6.80 -27.07
C GLN A 91 9.43 -5.32 -27.11
N GLN A 92 8.59 -4.38 -26.69
CA GLN A 92 8.89 -2.96 -26.72
C GLN A 92 8.96 -2.42 -25.30
N GLU A 93 10.02 -1.68 -25.01
CA GLU A 93 10.14 -0.86 -23.80
C GLU A 93 8.93 0.09 -23.73
N SER A 94 7.97 -0.24 -22.88
CA SER A 94 6.78 0.57 -22.66
C SER A 94 6.53 0.68 -21.16
N ILE A 95 5.93 1.80 -20.75
CA ILE A 95 5.58 2.05 -19.35
C ILE A 95 4.11 2.43 -19.32
N HIS A 96 3.31 1.61 -18.67
CA HIS A 96 1.87 1.83 -18.53
C HIS A 96 1.48 2.23 -17.12
N ARG A 97 0.24 2.68 -16.96
CA ARG A 97 -0.21 3.31 -15.72
C ARG A 97 -1.61 2.90 -15.31
N LEU A 98 -1.80 2.85 -13.99
CA LEU A 98 -3.10 3.09 -13.38
C LEU A 98 -3.11 4.54 -12.91
N GLU A 99 -3.94 5.38 -13.52
CA GLU A 99 -3.89 6.83 -13.37
C GLU A 99 -5.23 7.44 -12.96
N ASN A 100 -5.29 8.21 -11.88
CA ASN A 100 -6.53 8.81 -11.38
C ASN A 100 -7.63 7.75 -11.17
N ILE A 101 -7.28 6.67 -10.48
CA ILE A 101 -8.16 5.54 -10.21
C ILE A 101 -8.53 5.52 -8.73
N THR A 102 -9.80 5.32 -8.42
CA THR A 102 -10.26 5.03 -7.05
C THR A 102 -10.83 3.63 -6.98
N LEU A 103 -10.35 2.82 -6.03
CA LEU A 103 -10.87 1.49 -5.73
C LEU A 103 -11.54 1.51 -4.36
N HIS A 104 -12.76 1.03 -4.31
CA HIS A 104 -13.50 0.75 -3.08
C HIS A 104 -13.75 -0.75 -3.00
N GLY A 105 -13.43 -1.33 -1.84
CA GLY A 105 -13.63 -2.76 -1.62
C GLY A 105 -14.09 -3.07 -0.22
N ASN A 106 -13.79 -4.30 0.20
CA ASN A 106 -14.09 -4.78 1.53
C ASN A 106 -12.90 -5.57 2.09
N LYS A 107 -12.90 -5.73 3.42
CA LYS A 107 -11.82 -6.36 4.18
C LYS A 107 -11.67 -7.87 3.96
N SER A 108 -12.36 -8.44 2.96
CA SER A 108 -12.25 -9.85 2.55
C SER A 108 -11.55 -10.04 1.19
N ILE A 109 -11.20 -8.97 0.49
CA ILE A 109 -10.50 -8.98 -0.80
C ILE A 109 -9.29 -8.06 -0.80
N ASP A 110 -8.30 -8.34 -1.64
CA ASP A 110 -7.17 -7.44 -1.87
C ASP A 110 -7.54 -6.36 -2.90
N GLY A 111 -6.89 -5.20 -2.86
CA GLY A 111 -7.13 -4.08 -3.77
C GLY A 111 -6.46 -4.31 -5.11
N ILE A 112 -5.14 -4.15 -5.13
CA ILE A 112 -4.30 -4.43 -6.28
C ILE A 112 -3.31 -5.53 -5.88
N THR A 113 -3.31 -6.63 -6.62
CA THR A 113 -2.28 -7.66 -6.50
C THR A 113 -1.40 -7.64 -7.74
N MET A 114 -0.11 -7.47 -7.55
CA MET A 114 0.90 -7.63 -8.59
C MET A 114 1.60 -8.96 -8.39
N ASN A 115 1.53 -9.84 -9.39
CA ASN A 115 2.13 -11.15 -9.32
C ASN A 115 2.33 -11.74 -10.73
N TYR A 116 3.57 -12.06 -11.08
CA TYR A 116 3.95 -12.51 -12.42
C TYR A 116 4.48 -13.93 -12.33
N THR A 117 3.61 -14.92 -12.52
CA THR A 117 3.92 -16.34 -12.26
C THR A 117 4.64 -17.05 -13.41
N ASP A 118 4.87 -16.38 -14.54
CA ASP A 118 5.64 -16.94 -15.65
C ASP A 118 7.14 -16.84 -15.39
N ASN A 119 7.72 -17.94 -14.91
CA ASN A 119 9.15 -18.05 -14.59
C ASN A 119 10.05 -18.28 -15.82
N GLN A 120 9.50 -18.40 -17.04
CA GLN A 120 10.30 -18.64 -18.24
C GLN A 120 10.87 -17.36 -18.85
N ASN A 121 10.32 -16.21 -18.45
CA ASN A 121 10.66 -14.92 -19.02
C ASN A 121 11.18 -13.99 -17.93
N HIS A 122 12.42 -13.54 -18.08
CA HIS A 122 12.94 -12.47 -17.25
C HIS A 122 12.17 -11.19 -17.57
N ASN A 123 11.31 -10.76 -16.66
CA ASN A 123 10.90 -9.37 -16.60
C ASN A 123 12.12 -8.49 -16.36
N ILE A 124 12.04 -7.21 -16.69
CA ILE A 124 13.12 -6.26 -16.43
C ILE A 124 12.69 -5.19 -15.42
N ASN A 125 11.39 -5.06 -15.18
CA ASN A 125 10.72 -4.31 -14.11
C ASN A 125 9.24 -4.76 -14.05
N ALA A 126 8.43 -4.17 -13.18
CA ALA A 126 7.00 -4.43 -13.09
C ALA A 126 6.15 -3.85 -14.24
N GLU A 127 6.76 -3.13 -15.20
CA GLU A 127 6.15 -2.56 -16.41
C GLU A 127 4.92 -1.63 -16.19
N ILE A 128 4.56 -1.32 -14.94
CA ILE A 128 3.44 -0.46 -14.56
C ILE A 128 3.78 0.53 -13.44
N THR A 129 3.20 1.72 -13.54
CA THR A 129 3.25 2.78 -12.52
C THR A 129 1.87 3.05 -11.96
N LEU A 130 1.77 3.33 -10.66
CA LEU A 130 0.53 3.87 -10.06
C LEU A 130 0.68 5.37 -9.91
N SER A 131 -0.28 6.15 -10.42
CA SER A 131 -0.25 7.61 -10.33
C SER A 131 -1.60 8.17 -9.90
N SER A 132 -1.63 8.87 -8.76
CA SER A 132 -2.87 9.40 -8.17
C SER A 132 -3.95 8.32 -8.02
N VAL A 133 -3.59 7.23 -7.34
CA VAL A 133 -4.47 6.08 -7.12
C VAL A 133 -4.91 6.04 -5.65
N SER A 134 -6.20 5.86 -5.42
CA SER A 134 -6.79 5.67 -4.09
C SER A 134 -7.31 4.24 -3.93
N ILE A 135 -6.89 3.54 -2.87
CA ILE A 135 -7.25 2.14 -2.59
C ILE A 135 -7.86 2.05 -1.18
N GLN A 136 -9.16 1.82 -1.10
CA GLN A 136 -9.92 2.00 0.14
C GLN A 136 -10.69 0.75 0.57
N GLY A 137 -10.49 0.34 1.84
CA GLY A 137 -11.35 -0.64 2.50
C GLY A 137 -11.00 -2.12 2.27
N PHE A 138 -9.84 -2.42 1.70
CA PHE A 138 -9.43 -3.78 1.33
C PHE A 138 -8.80 -4.57 2.50
N ASN A 139 -8.70 -5.89 2.35
CA ASN A 139 -7.90 -6.73 3.23
C ASN A 139 -6.43 -6.32 3.14
N ARG A 140 -5.85 -6.35 1.93
CA ARG A 140 -4.55 -5.76 1.63
C ARG A 140 -4.75 -4.74 0.51
N GLY A 141 -4.33 -3.50 0.70
CA GLY A 141 -4.46 -2.47 -0.32
C GLY A 141 -3.64 -2.80 -1.55
N LEU A 142 -2.34 -3.00 -1.35
CA LEU A 142 -1.38 -3.42 -2.38
C LEU A 142 -0.66 -4.69 -1.93
N SER A 143 -0.71 -5.73 -2.75
CA SER A 143 -0.05 -7.02 -2.52
C SER A 143 0.99 -7.28 -3.59
N PHE A 144 2.24 -7.52 -3.18
CA PHE A 144 3.34 -7.86 -4.08
C PHE A 144 3.74 -9.33 -3.96
N GLY A 145 3.90 -9.99 -5.11
CA GLY A 145 4.25 -11.41 -5.23
C GLY A 145 5.49 -11.67 -6.07
N ASP A 146 5.48 -12.81 -6.77
CA ASP A 146 6.58 -13.28 -7.62
C ASP A 146 6.83 -12.34 -8.80
N ASN A 147 8.11 -12.21 -9.13
CA ASN A 147 8.60 -11.45 -10.27
C ASN A 147 8.10 -9.99 -10.31
N VAL A 148 7.92 -9.38 -9.13
CA VAL A 148 7.60 -7.95 -8.99
C VAL A 148 8.80 -7.20 -8.43
N TRP A 149 9.27 -6.20 -9.17
CA TRP A 149 10.30 -5.28 -8.72
C TRP A 149 10.28 -3.98 -9.56
N GLY A 150 10.93 -2.92 -9.10
CA GLY A 150 10.99 -1.65 -9.81
C GLY A 150 9.62 -0.97 -9.96
N VAL A 151 8.71 -1.16 -9.00
CA VAL A 151 7.38 -0.54 -9.05
C VAL A 151 7.51 0.90 -8.56
N ASP A 152 7.12 1.86 -9.40
CA ASP A 152 7.09 3.27 -9.02
C ASP A 152 5.63 3.70 -8.75
N MET A 153 5.43 4.40 -7.64
CA MET A 153 4.12 4.83 -7.12
C MET A 153 4.17 6.30 -6.77
N PHE A 154 3.27 7.09 -7.36
CA PHE A 154 3.22 8.55 -7.19
C PHE A 154 1.84 8.96 -6.67
N ASN A 155 1.79 9.65 -5.53
CA ASN A 155 0.55 10.12 -4.91
C ASN A 155 -0.48 8.98 -4.72
N VAL A 156 -0.05 7.87 -4.11
CA VAL A 156 -0.92 6.72 -3.85
C VAL A 156 -1.47 6.80 -2.43
N VAL A 157 -2.78 6.67 -2.28
CA VAL A 157 -3.48 6.75 -1.00
C VAL A 157 -4.10 5.40 -0.68
N ILE A 158 -3.68 4.75 0.41
CA ILE A 158 -4.13 3.41 0.79
C ILE A 158 -4.68 3.47 2.20
N GLY A 159 -5.95 3.10 2.41
CA GLY A 159 -6.45 3.15 3.77
C GLY A 159 -7.78 2.49 4.07
N ASN A 160 -8.15 2.60 5.33
CA ASN A 160 -9.37 2.04 5.91
C ASN A 160 -9.49 0.50 5.74
N GLY A 161 -8.39 -0.17 5.42
CA GLY A 161 -8.31 -1.61 5.19
C GLY A 161 -7.90 -2.41 6.42
N ASN A 162 -7.35 -3.61 6.22
CA ASN A 162 -6.60 -4.31 7.26
C ASN A 162 -5.11 -4.02 7.14
N ILE A 163 -4.52 -4.22 5.96
CA ILE A 163 -3.10 -3.99 5.69
C ILE A 163 -2.99 -3.01 4.50
N GLY A 164 -2.14 -1.99 4.61
CA GLY A 164 -1.87 -1.07 3.50
C GLY A 164 -1.09 -1.74 2.37
N ILE A 165 0.18 -2.06 2.65
CA ILE A 165 1.10 -2.77 1.75
C ILE A 165 1.46 -4.13 2.33
N TYR A 166 1.40 -5.17 1.51
CA TYR A 166 1.76 -6.54 1.88
C TYR A 166 2.73 -7.14 0.87
N THR A 167 3.76 -7.84 1.36
CA THR A 167 4.66 -8.63 0.49
C THR A 167 4.52 -10.11 0.82
N GLN A 168 4.31 -10.94 -0.20
CA GLN A 168 4.15 -12.38 -0.02
C GLN A 168 5.46 -13.05 0.47
N PRO A 169 5.41 -13.98 1.43
CA PRO A 169 6.59 -14.72 1.86
C PRO A 169 7.11 -15.62 0.74
N GLY A 170 8.44 -15.69 0.63
CA GLY A 170 9.11 -16.57 -0.32
C GLY A 170 8.92 -16.18 -1.80
N ALA A 171 8.56 -14.92 -2.07
CA ALA A 171 8.41 -14.41 -3.42
C ALA A 171 9.72 -14.62 -4.23
N TYR A 172 9.58 -15.20 -5.41
CA TYR A 172 10.68 -15.48 -6.32
C TYR A 172 11.03 -14.25 -7.16
N ASN A 173 12.33 -13.95 -7.28
CA ASN A 173 12.85 -12.89 -8.15
C ASN A 173 12.10 -11.56 -7.99
N ALA A 174 11.97 -11.09 -6.75
CA ALA A 174 11.12 -9.97 -6.40
C ALA A 174 11.81 -9.06 -5.38
N GLY A 175 11.26 -7.85 -5.20
CA GLY A 175 11.65 -6.98 -4.10
C GLY A 175 12.74 -5.97 -4.38
N GLU A 176 13.28 -5.88 -5.59
CA GLU A 176 14.19 -4.78 -5.95
C GLU A 176 13.39 -3.47 -6.09
N ARG A 177 13.84 -2.42 -5.41
CA ARG A 177 13.44 -1.01 -5.53
C ARG A 177 11.95 -0.71 -5.80
N SER A 178 11.10 -0.79 -4.77
CA SER A 178 9.72 -0.27 -4.85
C SER A 178 9.60 1.12 -4.22
N THR A 179 9.25 2.12 -5.04
CA THR A 179 9.33 3.53 -4.68
C THR A 179 7.95 4.16 -4.52
N PHE A 180 7.73 4.87 -3.41
CA PHE A 180 6.51 5.60 -3.09
C PHE A 180 6.82 7.08 -2.91
N VAL A 181 6.32 7.92 -3.82
CA VAL A 181 6.53 9.37 -3.82
C VAL A 181 5.22 10.07 -3.49
N GLY A 182 5.14 10.65 -2.29
CA GLY A 182 3.94 11.26 -1.74
C GLY A 182 2.83 10.27 -1.44
N GLY A 183 1.66 10.79 -1.07
CA GLY A 183 0.50 9.98 -0.68
C GLY A 183 0.51 9.60 0.79
N THR A 184 -0.44 8.75 1.16
CA THR A 184 -0.76 8.47 2.57
C THR A 184 -1.25 7.02 2.73
N ILE A 185 -0.70 6.33 3.72
CA ILE A 185 -1.13 5.00 4.14
C ILE A 185 -1.72 5.10 5.53
N TYR A 186 -3.03 4.88 5.68
CA TYR A 186 -3.72 5.28 6.91
C TYR A 186 -4.88 4.40 7.34
N ASN A 187 -5.19 4.45 8.64
CA ASN A 187 -6.35 3.78 9.24
C ASN A 187 -6.45 2.28 8.90
N ASN A 188 -5.32 1.60 8.69
CA ASN A 188 -5.31 0.17 8.45
C ASN A 188 -5.35 -0.58 9.78
N ALA A 189 -6.30 -1.52 9.90
CA ALA A 189 -6.66 -2.14 11.17
C ALA A 189 -5.59 -3.10 11.73
N ILE A 190 -4.68 -3.59 10.89
CA ILE A 190 -3.57 -4.47 11.26
C ILE A 190 -2.25 -3.72 11.12
N ALA A 191 -1.90 -3.26 9.91
CA ALA A 191 -0.62 -2.63 9.63
C ALA A 191 -0.65 -1.67 8.43
N GLY A 192 0.20 -0.63 8.43
CA GLY A 192 0.48 0.16 7.23
C GLY A 192 1.30 -0.66 6.23
N ILE A 193 2.35 -1.33 6.71
CA ILE A 193 3.15 -2.31 5.94
C ILE A 193 3.25 -3.60 6.75
N ASP A 194 3.00 -4.74 6.09
CA ASP A 194 3.33 -6.06 6.59
C ASP A 194 4.23 -6.79 5.57
N GLU A 195 5.54 -6.68 5.79
CA GLU A 195 6.56 -7.28 4.94
C GLU A 195 6.90 -8.69 5.42
N GLU A 196 6.45 -9.72 4.69
CA GLU A 196 6.82 -11.13 4.93
C GLU A 196 7.93 -11.65 3.99
N SER A 197 8.46 -10.80 3.10
CA SER A 197 9.62 -11.08 2.23
C SER A 197 10.82 -10.21 2.62
N CYS A 198 11.85 -10.10 1.77
CA CYS A 198 12.93 -9.13 1.92
C CYS A 198 12.87 -8.14 0.74
N TRP A 199 12.02 -7.16 0.89
CA TRP A 199 11.66 -6.15 -0.10
C TRP A 199 12.40 -4.84 0.17
N GLU A 200 12.93 -4.24 -0.88
CA GLU A 200 13.49 -2.90 -0.84
C GLU A 200 12.38 -1.87 -1.05
N PHE A 201 12.15 -1.05 -0.04
CA PHE A 201 11.21 0.07 -0.09
C PHE A 201 11.93 1.41 -0.04
N ASP A 202 11.47 2.35 -0.87
CA ASP A 202 11.90 3.74 -0.81
C ASP A 202 10.67 4.65 -0.71
N PHE A 203 10.57 5.39 0.40
CA PHE A 203 9.48 6.33 0.65
C PHE A 203 10.00 7.76 0.60
N GLU A 204 9.42 8.56 -0.30
CA GLU A 204 9.75 9.96 -0.53
C GLU A 204 8.53 10.86 -0.28
N GLY A 205 8.45 11.51 0.88
CA GLY A 205 7.33 12.36 1.27
C GLY A 205 6.02 11.61 1.56
N THR A 206 6.08 10.31 1.89
CA THR A 206 4.89 9.50 2.19
C THR A 206 4.50 9.63 3.67
N SER A 207 3.20 9.68 3.95
CA SER A 207 2.67 9.70 5.33
C SER A 207 2.10 8.36 5.76
N PHE A 208 2.31 7.98 7.02
CA PHE A 208 1.77 6.77 7.64
C PHE A 208 1.00 7.14 8.90
N ASP A 209 -0.33 7.18 8.80
CA ASP A 209 -1.16 7.87 9.79
C ASP A 209 -2.18 6.91 10.41
N PHE A 210 -2.15 6.78 11.73
CA PHE A 210 -3.14 6.03 12.52
C PHE A 210 -3.33 4.56 12.09
N ASN A 211 -2.29 3.92 11.57
CA ASN A 211 -2.30 2.47 11.40
C ASN A 211 -2.07 1.79 12.75
N THR A 212 -2.72 0.65 13.00
CA THR A 212 -2.55 -0.10 14.27
C THR A 212 -1.09 -0.46 14.54
N GLN A 213 -0.35 -0.80 13.49
CA GLN A 213 1.11 -0.93 13.42
C GLN A 213 1.55 -0.15 12.19
N GLN A 214 2.55 0.72 12.27
CA GLN A 214 2.91 1.50 11.08
C GLN A 214 3.63 0.62 10.06
N MET A 215 4.71 -0.03 10.50
CA MET A 215 5.53 -0.84 9.60
C MET A 215 6.06 -2.08 10.30
N ILE A 216 5.94 -3.22 9.63
CA ILE A 216 6.67 -4.45 9.92
C ILE A 216 7.60 -4.67 8.73
N LEU A 217 8.90 -4.52 8.95
CA LEU A 217 9.93 -4.52 7.91
C LEU A 217 10.90 -5.70 8.10
N ARG A 218 11.49 -6.15 7.00
CA ARG A 218 12.44 -7.27 6.92
C ARG A 218 13.54 -7.03 5.90
N GLY A 219 13.31 -6.20 4.89
CA GLY A 219 14.28 -5.78 3.89
C GLY A 219 14.84 -4.38 4.15
N PRO A 220 15.59 -3.82 3.19
CA PRO A 220 16.07 -2.45 3.23
C PRO A 220 14.91 -1.45 3.05
N THR A 221 14.89 -0.40 3.86
CA THR A 221 13.89 0.66 3.73
C THR A 221 14.53 2.03 3.87
N SER A 222 14.38 2.85 2.83
CA SER A 222 14.66 4.29 2.87
C SER A 222 13.35 5.03 3.16
N PHE A 223 13.39 5.96 4.11
CA PHE A 223 12.20 6.70 4.53
C PHE A 223 12.46 8.19 4.64
N THR A 224 11.68 8.95 3.89
CA THR A 224 11.49 10.38 4.01
C THR A 224 10.00 10.63 4.12
N GLY A 225 9.52 11.14 5.26
CA GLY A 225 8.07 11.31 5.41
C GLY A 225 7.60 11.62 6.82
N HIS A 226 6.32 11.35 7.03
CA HIS A 226 5.64 11.56 8.30
C HIS A 226 5.05 10.23 8.79
N ILE A 227 5.20 9.96 10.08
CA ILE A 227 4.48 8.89 10.75
C ILE A 227 3.70 9.54 11.88
N GLU A 228 2.39 9.29 11.93
CA GLU A 228 1.50 9.79 12.98
C GLU A 228 0.74 8.64 13.62
N ASN A 229 0.67 8.61 14.94
CA ASN A 229 -0.18 7.66 15.65
C ASN A 229 -0.72 8.21 16.96
N SER A 230 -1.76 7.60 17.50
CA SER A 230 -2.13 7.79 18.91
C SER A 230 -1.13 7.08 19.85
N GLU A 231 -1.00 7.56 21.09
CA GLU A 231 -0.17 6.88 22.09
C GLU A 231 -0.60 5.41 22.30
N THR A 232 0.31 4.48 22.00
CA THR A 232 0.11 3.03 22.16
C THR A 232 1.14 2.40 23.11
N GLU A 233 0.97 1.11 23.45
CA GLU A 233 1.98 0.31 24.19
C GLU A 233 2.91 -0.49 23.25
N LYS A 234 2.96 -0.12 21.96
CA LYS A 234 3.70 -0.83 20.91
C LYS A 234 4.71 0.10 20.22
N PRO A 235 5.77 -0.45 19.61
CA PRO A 235 6.62 0.31 18.70
C PRO A 235 5.89 0.66 17.40
N GLU A 236 6.25 1.78 16.77
CA GLU A 236 5.69 2.19 15.48
C GLU A 236 6.24 1.34 14.34
N ILE A 237 7.54 1.02 14.39
CA ILE A 237 8.24 0.22 13.40
C ILE A 237 8.85 -1.02 14.06
N VAL A 238 8.59 -2.18 13.47
CA VAL A 238 9.24 -3.44 13.85
C VAL A 238 10.17 -3.86 12.71
N LEU A 239 11.48 -3.81 12.97
CA LEU A 239 12.51 -4.29 12.06
C LEU A 239 12.87 -5.73 12.42
N SER A 240 12.21 -6.64 11.73
CA SER A 240 12.41 -8.08 11.84
C SER A 240 13.45 -8.59 10.84
N ALA A 241 13.65 -9.89 10.81
CA ALA A 241 14.52 -10.54 9.84
C ALA A 241 13.99 -11.92 9.48
N LEU A 242 14.31 -12.35 8.26
CA LEU A 242 14.01 -13.70 7.78
C LEU A 242 15.23 -14.60 7.97
N VAL A 243 14.97 -15.87 8.30
CA VAL A 243 16.02 -16.87 8.41
C VAL A 243 16.73 -17.03 7.06
N GLY A 244 18.07 -16.87 7.06
CA GLY A 244 18.89 -17.06 5.86
C GLY A 244 18.94 -15.86 4.90
N VAL A 245 18.37 -14.72 5.28
CA VAL A 245 18.34 -13.49 4.48
C VAL A 245 19.10 -12.38 5.21
N PRO A 246 19.74 -11.41 4.51
CA PRO A 246 20.31 -10.24 5.17
C PRO A 246 19.29 -9.56 6.08
N ALA A 247 19.73 -9.06 7.24
CA ALA A 247 18.83 -8.36 8.13
C ALA A 247 18.30 -7.08 7.48
N GLY A 248 17.03 -6.79 7.75
CA GLY A 248 16.41 -5.54 7.37
C GLY A 248 17.19 -4.34 7.90
N SER A 249 17.08 -3.24 7.17
CA SER A 249 17.71 -1.98 7.51
C SER A 249 16.75 -0.82 7.30
N LEU A 250 16.89 0.22 8.12
CA LEU A 250 16.05 1.41 8.05
C LEU A 250 16.92 2.66 7.96
N TYR A 251 16.72 3.45 6.92
CA TYR A 251 17.41 4.71 6.68
C TYR A 251 16.41 5.85 6.63
N MET A 252 16.31 6.63 7.71
CA MET A 252 15.45 7.79 7.76
C MET A 252 16.24 9.06 7.42
N SER A 253 15.72 9.86 6.50
CA SER A 253 16.35 11.11 6.10
C SER A 253 16.13 12.24 7.13
N PRO A 254 17.03 13.23 7.21
CA PRO A 254 16.77 14.46 7.96
C PRO A 254 15.50 15.15 7.47
N GLY A 255 14.59 15.50 8.40
CA GLY A 255 13.27 16.06 8.07
C GLY A 255 12.13 15.06 8.19
N SER A 256 12.43 13.76 8.28
CA SER A 256 11.43 12.75 8.65
C SER A 256 10.95 12.97 10.08
N THR A 257 9.67 12.73 10.33
CA THR A 257 9.04 12.94 11.65
C THR A 257 8.23 11.72 12.06
N ILE A 258 8.24 11.43 13.37
CA ILE A 258 7.32 10.50 14.02
C ILE A 258 6.61 11.31 15.10
N THR A 259 5.29 11.41 15.00
CA THR A 259 4.45 12.17 15.92
C THR A 259 3.51 11.21 16.63
N VAL A 260 3.43 11.35 17.95
CA VAL A 260 2.54 10.54 18.76
C VAL A 260 1.58 11.44 19.51
N ASP A 261 0.32 11.36 19.13
CA ASP A 261 -0.77 12.10 19.72
C ASP A 261 -0.95 11.69 21.18
N GLY A 262 -0.94 12.71 22.05
CA GLY A 262 -1.03 12.52 23.50
C GLY A 262 0.29 12.11 24.16
N TRP A 263 1.42 12.11 23.43
CA TRP A 263 2.72 11.77 24.00
C TRP A 263 3.06 12.62 25.23
N ASN A 264 3.49 11.95 26.30
CA ASN A 264 3.89 12.57 27.55
C ASN A 264 5.35 12.24 27.88
N ALA A 265 6.26 13.20 27.70
CA ALA A 265 7.68 13.07 28.02
C ALA A 265 7.97 12.58 29.45
N LYS A 266 7.08 12.88 30.41
CA LYS A 266 7.26 12.49 31.82
C LYS A 266 6.85 11.06 32.09
N ASN A 267 6.01 10.48 31.24
CA ASN A 267 5.48 9.13 31.38
C ASN A 267 5.14 8.54 30.00
N PRO A 268 6.14 8.27 29.15
CA PRO A 268 5.90 7.72 27.83
C PRO A 268 5.30 6.31 27.95
N LYS A 269 4.26 5.99 27.19
CA LYS A 269 3.69 4.61 27.18
C LYS A 269 4.37 3.69 26.18
N GLN A 270 4.87 4.23 25.07
CA GLN A 270 5.56 3.43 24.06
C GLN A 270 6.89 2.90 24.61
N PRO A 271 7.28 1.66 24.30
CA PRO A 271 8.58 1.15 24.70
C PRO A 271 9.74 1.84 23.95
N CYS A 272 9.54 2.07 22.66
CA CYS A 272 10.49 2.55 21.66
C CYS A 272 9.71 2.89 20.39
N TYR A 273 10.31 3.62 19.45
CA TYR A 273 9.73 3.87 18.13
C TYR A 273 10.08 2.75 17.14
N VAL A 274 11.32 2.27 17.21
CA VAL A 274 11.80 1.17 16.38
C VAL A 274 12.19 0.01 17.28
N GLU A 275 11.61 -1.15 17.05
CA GLU A 275 12.04 -2.40 17.65
C GLU A 275 12.87 -3.22 16.67
N THR A 276 13.98 -3.78 17.14
CA THR A 276 14.84 -4.67 16.35
C THR A 276 14.88 -6.07 16.93
N SER A 277 14.99 -7.09 16.08
CA SER A 277 15.07 -8.48 16.54
C SER A 277 16.49 -9.06 16.51
N LEU A 278 17.43 -8.49 15.73
CA LEU A 278 18.78 -9.06 15.54
C LEU A 278 19.90 -8.03 15.72
N PRO A 279 21.08 -8.45 16.25
CA PRO A 279 22.22 -7.54 16.46
C PRO A 279 22.77 -6.87 15.20
N TYR A 280 22.50 -7.46 14.04
CA TYR A 280 22.96 -6.99 12.74
C TYR A 280 21.87 -6.28 11.93
N ASN A 281 20.70 -6.00 12.52
CA ASN A 281 19.82 -4.95 12.00
C ASN A 281 20.55 -3.60 12.05
N ASN A 282 20.49 -2.84 10.97
CA ASN A 282 21.15 -1.54 10.86
C ASN A 282 20.12 -0.42 10.72
N MET A 283 20.25 0.62 11.55
CA MET A 283 19.38 1.78 11.49
C MET A 283 20.20 3.06 11.40
N LYS A 284 19.74 3.97 10.54
CA LYS A 284 20.23 5.33 10.46
C LYS A 284 19.05 6.29 10.64
N ILE A 285 19.03 7.03 11.73
CA ILE A 285 17.91 7.89 12.11
C ILE A 285 18.39 9.30 12.46
N PRO A 286 17.61 10.35 12.14
CA PRO A 286 17.99 11.72 12.48
C PRO A 286 17.90 11.93 14.01
N ALA A 287 18.86 12.65 14.58
CA ALA A 287 18.90 12.94 16.02
C ALA A 287 17.75 13.85 16.50
N THR A 288 17.06 14.53 15.58
CA THR A 288 16.02 15.54 15.85
C THR A 288 14.59 15.02 15.71
N LEU A 289 14.37 13.70 15.72
CA LEU A 289 13.02 13.16 15.78
C LEU A 289 12.28 13.78 16.99
N TYR A 290 11.22 14.55 16.74
CA TYR A 290 10.49 15.20 17.84
C TYR A 290 9.75 14.12 18.63
N GLY A 291 9.79 14.17 19.96
CA GLY A 291 9.25 13.09 20.81
C GLY A 291 10.19 11.89 21.02
N PHE A 292 11.43 11.90 20.51
CA PHE A 292 12.37 10.78 20.61
C PHE A 292 12.53 10.20 22.04
N GLY A 293 11.87 9.09 22.33
CA GLY A 293 11.94 8.40 23.61
C GLY A 293 10.66 7.63 23.94
N GLY A 294 10.80 6.32 24.07
CA GLY A 294 9.89 5.47 24.85
C GLY A 294 10.48 5.16 26.23
N THR A 295 9.82 4.26 26.97
CA THR A 295 10.30 3.81 28.28
C THR A 295 11.71 3.19 28.25
N LYS A 296 12.19 2.73 27.07
CA LYS A 296 13.51 2.14 26.87
C LYS A 296 14.44 2.98 25.98
N GLY A 297 14.01 4.20 25.60
CA GLY A 297 14.66 5.01 24.56
C GLY A 297 13.93 4.93 23.23
N ALA A 298 14.50 5.49 22.17
CA ALA A 298 13.82 5.55 20.87
C ALA A 298 13.95 4.27 20.04
N VAL A 299 15.00 3.50 20.27
CA VAL A 299 15.21 2.20 19.66
C VAL A 299 15.36 1.17 20.77
N CYS A 300 14.72 0.02 20.61
CA CYS A 300 14.85 -1.12 21.49
C CYS A 300 15.34 -2.35 20.71
N GLY A 301 15.94 -3.29 21.43
CA GLY A 301 16.50 -4.51 20.86
C GLY A 301 18.00 -4.41 20.56
N PRO A 302 18.57 -5.46 19.96
CA PRO A 302 20.02 -5.62 19.83
C PRO A 302 20.65 -4.90 18.63
N GLY A 303 19.85 -4.33 17.71
CA GLY A 303 20.33 -3.72 16.46
C GLY A 303 21.25 -2.52 16.67
N LYS A 304 22.06 -2.22 15.64
CA LYS A 304 23.01 -1.11 15.65
C LYS A 304 22.34 0.18 15.17
N VAL A 305 22.36 1.21 16.01
CA VAL A 305 21.85 2.55 15.69
C VAL A 305 23.03 3.48 15.36
N VAL A 306 22.93 4.19 14.24
CA VAL A 306 23.79 5.34 13.92
C VAL A 306 22.91 6.57 13.86
N THR A 307 23.07 7.48 14.82
CA THR A 307 22.42 8.80 14.77
C THR A 307 23.19 9.71 13.83
N TRP A 308 22.49 10.46 12.98
CA TRP A 308 23.08 11.64 12.36
C TRP A 308 23.15 12.73 13.41
N ASP A 309 24.31 12.88 14.02
CA ASP A 309 24.61 13.99 14.91
C ASP A 309 24.65 15.26 14.05
N GLY A 310 23.48 15.82 13.74
CA GLY A 310 23.37 17.19 13.25
C GLY A 310 24.13 18.08 14.23
N GLN A 311 25.05 18.90 13.72
CA GLN A 311 25.83 19.82 14.54
C GLN A 311 24.92 20.55 15.54
N ASP A 312 25.32 20.56 16.81
CA ASP A 312 24.63 21.25 17.89
C ASP A 312 24.42 22.72 17.50
N PHE A 313 23.20 23.09 17.09
CA PHE A 313 22.87 24.46 16.66
C PHE A 313 23.13 25.50 17.77
N ARG A 314 23.27 25.06 19.03
CA ARG A 314 23.70 25.91 20.15
C ARG A 314 25.17 26.33 20.07
N LYS A 315 25.97 25.71 19.21
CA LYS A 315 27.39 26.05 18.97
C LYS A 315 27.63 26.99 17.79
N ILE A 316 26.57 27.41 17.06
CA ILE A 316 26.66 28.33 15.92
C ILE A 316 26.16 29.74 16.29
N ALA A 317 26.03 30.04 17.59
CA ALA A 317 25.80 31.40 18.08
C ALA A 317 27.13 32.02 18.56
N THR A 318 28.06 32.21 17.62
CA THR A 318 29.11 33.23 17.77
C THR A 318 28.96 34.19 16.60
N PRO A 319 28.68 35.48 16.85
CA PRO A 319 28.51 36.45 15.78
C PRO A 319 29.85 36.71 15.11
N LEU A 320 29.86 36.68 13.77
CA LEU A 320 30.79 37.43 12.94
C LEU A 320 29.99 38.50 12.20
#